data_AF-A0A523DF55-F1
#
_entry.id   AF-A0A523DF55-F1
#
_cell.length_a   1.000
_cell.length_b   1.000
_cell.length_c   1.000
_cell.angle_alpha   90.00
_cell.angle_beta   90.00
_cell.angle_gamma   90.00
#
_symmetry.space_group_name_H-M   'P 1'
#
loop_
_entity.id
_entity.type
_entity.pdbx_description
1 polymer ?
#
loop_
_entity_poly.entity_id
_entity_poly.type
_entity_poly.pdbx_seq_one_letter_code
_entity_poly.pdbx_strand_id
1 'polypeptide(L)'
;MGPESRNPQPEQASLEGDLRRFEAELHQLEIEYTKFFAGARPRPPVELRTRVEALTRRWDRVPIQGSSERYRYNTLQLRFRTFANLWDRGLRAREEGRPGPFSRTS
;
A
#
# COMPACT_ATOMS: atom_id res chain seq x y z
N MET A 1 9.60 13.33 -42.98
CA MET A 1 8.61 13.01 -41.92
C MET A 1 9.30 12.07 -40.94
N GLY A 2 9.96 12.62 -39.92
CA GLY A 2 10.61 11.81 -38.88
C GLY A 2 9.57 11.36 -37.85
N PRO A 3 9.68 10.17 -37.24
CA PRO A 3 8.74 9.73 -36.23
C PRO A 3 8.84 10.69 -35.04
N GLU A 4 7.74 11.33 -34.70
CA GLU A 4 7.59 12.11 -33.49
C GLU A 4 8.03 11.25 -32.32
N SER A 5 9.18 11.60 -31.73
CA SER A 5 9.62 11.02 -30.47
C SER A 5 8.52 11.35 -29.47
N ARG A 6 7.68 10.37 -29.14
CA ARG A 6 6.70 10.45 -28.06
C ARG A 6 7.47 10.67 -26.77
N ASN A 7 7.76 11.93 -26.48
CA ASN A 7 8.25 12.33 -25.18
C ASN A 7 7.14 11.93 -24.18
N PRO A 8 7.41 11.03 -23.23
CA PRO A 8 6.38 10.63 -22.28
C PRO A 8 5.92 11.88 -21.52
N GLN A 9 4.60 12.09 -21.46
CA GLN A 9 4.05 13.24 -20.73
C GLN A 9 4.55 13.18 -19.28
N PRO A 10 4.96 14.31 -18.67
CA PRO A 10 5.54 14.33 -17.32
C PRO A 10 4.62 13.73 -16.25
N GLU A 11 3.31 13.76 -16.47
CA GLU A 11 2.31 13.12 -15.63
C GLU A 11 2.37 11.59 -15.64
N GLN A 12 2.71 10.97 -16.79
CA GLN A 12 2.87 9.51 -16.90
C GLN A 12 4.15 9.02 -16.24
N ALA A 13 5.26 9.74 -16.40
CA ALA A 13 6.50 9.46 -15.68
C ALA A 13 6.29 9.59 -14.16
N SER A 14 5.46 10.54 -13.74
CA SER A 14 5.07 10.72 -12.32
C SER A 14 4.20 9.56 -11.82
N LEU A 15 3.25 9.07 -12.62
CA LEU A 15 2.41 7.91 -12.27
C LEU A 15 3.23 6.64 -12.08
N GLU A 16 4.10 6.32 -13.03
CA GLU A 16 4.87 5.08 -12.97
C GLU A 16 5.84 5.08 -11.77
N GLY A 17 6.45 6.24 -11.48
CA GLY A 17 7.26 6.45 -10.28
C GLY A 17 6.45 6.27 -8.99
N ASP A 18 5.25 6.86 -8.92
CA ASP A 18 4.38 6.73 -7.76
C ASP A 18 3.86 5.30 -7.57
N LEU A 19 3.59 4.55 -8.65
CA LEU A 19 3.20 3.14 -8.57
C LEU A 19 4.34 2.26 -8.05
N ARG A 20 5.58 2.50 -8.51
CA ARG A 20 6.77 1.84 -7.95
C ARG A 20 6.96 2.16 -6.48
N ARG A 21 6.76 3.42 -6.09
CA ARG A 21 6.82 3.84 -4.69
C ARG A 21 5.73 3.19 -3.85
N PHE A 22 4.49 3.15 -4.34
CA PHE A 22 3.38 2.52 -3.64
C PHE A 22 3.67 1.04 -3.39
N GLU A 23 4.14 0.31 -4.39
CA GLU A 23 4.52 -1.10 -4.21
C GLU A 23 5.60 -1.29 -3.14
N ALA A 24 6.67 -0.49 -3.18
CA ALA A 24 7.76 -0.57 -2.20
C ALA A 24 7.30 -0.21 -0.78
N GLU A 25 6.56 0.89 -0.61
CA GLU A 25 6.03 1.32 0.68
C GLU A 25 5.00 0.33 1.24
N LEU A 26 4.16 -0.27 0.39
CA LEU A 26 3.19 -1.29 0.79
C LEU A 26 3.89 -2.57 1.27
N HIS A 27 4.92 -3.03 0.56
CA HIS A 27 5.70 -4.20 0.97
C HIS A 27 6.42 -3.94 2.30
N GLN A 28 7.03 -2.75 2.46
CA GLN A 28 7.63 -2.36 3.72
C GLN A 28 6.60 -2.29 4.85
N LEU A 29 5.38 -1.82 4.57
CA LEU A 29 4.31 -1.71 5.55
C LEU A 29 3.89 -3.10 6.08
N GLU A 30 3.81 -4.08 5.18
CA GLU A 30 3.53 -5.47 5.53
C GLU A 30 4.60 -6.07 6.45
N ILE A 31 5.88 -5.87 6.13
CA ILE A 31 7.00 -6.32 6.95
C ILE A 31 6.94 -5.68 8.35
N GLU A 32 6.71 -4.38 8.41
CA GLU A 32 6.69 -3.64 9.67
C GLU A 32 5.50 -4.01 10.56
N TYR A 33 4.32 -4.23 9.99
CA TYR A 33 3.18 -4.77 10.74
C TYR A 33 3.43 -6.20 11.20
N THR A 34 4.07 -7.04 10.38
CA THR A 34 4.43 -8.40 10.77
C THR A 34 5.36 -8.39 11.99
N LYS A 35 6.40 -7.54 11.99
CA LYS A 35 7.29 -7.34 13.14
C LYS A 35 6.55 -6.85 14.38
N PHE A 36 5.63 -5.89 14.21
CA PHE A 36 4.81 -5.38 15.30
C PHE A 36 3.93 -6.48 15.93
N PHE A 37 3.22 -7.26 15.12
CA PHE A 37 2.38 -8.34 15.63
C PHE A 37 3.19 -9.50 16.23
N ALA A 38 4.39 -9.76 15.71
CA ALA A 38 5.35 -10.70 16.28
C ALA A 38 6.01 -10.21 17.58
N GLY A 39 5.75 -8.97 18.02
CA GLY A 39 6.35 -8.40 19.23
C GLY A 39 7.77 -7.86 19.07
N ALA A 40 8.35 -7.91 17.86
CA ALA A 40 9.67 -7.34 17.56
C ALA A 40 9.65 -5.79 17.50
N ARG A 41 8.46 -5.18 17.46
CA ARG A 41 8.28 -3.72 17.52
C ARG A 41 7.18 -3.35 18.51
N PRO A 42 7.38 -2.32 19.36
CA PRO A 42 6.40 -1.95 20.38
C PRO A 42 5.22 -1.11 19.84
N ARG A 43 5.36 -0.47 18.67
CA ARG A 43 4.37 0.46 18.11
C ARG A 43 4.06 0.15 16.64
N PRO A 44 2.82 0.38 16.18
CA PRO A 44 2.46 0.16 14.79
C PRO A 44 3.15 1.17 13.85
N PRO A 45 3.39 0.80 12.57
CA PRO A 45 4.02 1.67 11.56
C PRO A 45 3.06 2.73 11.00
N VAL A 46 2.53 3.62 11.86
CA VAL A 46 1.51 4.61 11.49
C VAL A 46 1.97 5.53 10.37
N GLU A 47 3.19 6.07 10.46
CA GLU A 47 3.72 6.98 9.43
C GLU A 47 3.79 6.35 8.04
N LEU A 48 4.20 5.09 7.97
CA LEU A 48 4.29 4.37 6.70
C LEU A 48 2.89 4.05 6.16
N ARG A 49 1.94 3.70 7.02
CA ARG A 49 0.52 3.55 6.65
C ARG A 49 -0.02 4.85 6.05
N THR A 50 0.23 6.00 6.70
CA THR A 50 -0.24 7.31 6.22
C THR A 50 0.34 7.66 4.84
N ARG A 51 1.61 7.33 4.56
CA ARG A 51 2.21 7.55 3.24
C ARG A 51 1.52 6.72 2.14
N VAL A 52 1.29 5.43 2.42
CA VAL A 52 0.57 4.54 1.51
C VAL A 52 -0.88 5.00 1.28
N GLU A 53 -1.57 5.45 2.34
CA GLU A 53 -2.90 6.04 2.23
C GLU A 53 -2.91 7.32 1.39
N ALA A 54 -1.91 8.19 1.54
CA ALA A 54 -1.79 9.42 0.75
C ALA A 54 -1.62 9.11 -0.74
N LEU A 55 -0.77 8.13 -1.09
CA LEU A 55 -0.62 7.65 -2.48
C LEU A 55 -1.94 7.09 -3.01
N THR A 56 -2.65 6.29 -2.22
CA THR A 56 -3.95 5.74 -2.61
C THR A 56 -4.96 6.86 -2.87
N ARG A 57 -5.12 7.82 -1.95
CA ARG A 57 -6.07 8.94 -2.05
C ARG A 57 -5.77 9.87 -3.22
N ARG A 58 -4.49 10.08 -3.53
CA ARG A 58 -4.05 10.90 -4.67
C ARG A 58 -4.56 10.32 -5.98
N TRP A 59 -4.36 9.02 -6.19
CA TRP A 59 -4.69 8.36 -7.46
C TRP A 59 -6.15 7.90 -7.56
N ASP A 60 -6.89 7.82 -6.46
CA ASP A 60 -8.33 7.53 -6.46
C ASP A 60 -9.14 8.64 -7.17
N ARG A 61 -8.62 9.87 -7.15
CA ARG A 61 -9.23 11.06 -7.76
C ARG A 61 -8.76 11.35 -9.19
N VAL A 62 -7.77 10.62 -9.70
CA VAL A 62 -7.12 10.90 -10.98
C VAL A 62 -7.46 9.79 -11.98
N PRO A 63 -8.05 10.12 -13.15
CA PRO A 63 -8.36 9.12 -14.16
C PRO A 63 -7.08 8.57 -14.81
N ILE A 64 -6.71 7.34 -14.47
CA ILE A 64 -5.57 6.63 -15.06
C ILE A 64 -5.94 6.19 -16.49
N GLN A 65 -5.29 6.80 -17.49
CA GLN A 65 -5.54 6.53 -18.91
C GLN A 65 -5.00 5.18 -19.39
N GLY A 66 -3.87 4.72 -18.83
CA GLY A 66 -3.20 3.49 -19.24
C GLY A 66 -3.80 2.24 -18.57
N SER A 67 -4.17 1.24 -19.38
CA SER A 67 -4.78 0.00 -18.88
C SER A 67 -3.86 -0.78 -17.94
N SER A 68 -2.56 -0.82 -18.24
CA SER A 68 -1.55 -1.53 -17.45
C SER A 68 -1.33 -0.87 -16.09
N GLU A 69 -1.16 0.45 -16.08
CA GLU A 69 -0.97 1.25 -14.87
C GLU A 69 -2.22 1.20 -14.00
N ARG A 70 -3.41 1.26 -14.60
CA ARG A 70 -4.69 1.14 -13.90
C ARG A 70 -4.84 -0.23 -13.26
N TYR A 71 -4.51 -1.31 -13.98
CA TYR A 71 -4.53 -2.67 -13.42
C TYR A 71 -3.56 -2.80 -12.24
N ARG A 72 -2.33 -2.28 -12.39
CA ARG A 72 -1.33 -2.30 -11.31
C ARG A 72 -1.80 -1.51 -10.10
N TYR A 73 -2.31 -0.29 -10.30
CA TYR A 73 -2.89 0.53 -9.23
C TYR A 73 -4.02 -0.21 -8.50
N ASN A 74 -5.00 -0.75 -9.24
CA ASN A 74 -6.13 -1.46 -8.66
C ASN A 74 -5.68 -2.67 -7.84
N THR A 75 -4.69 -3.41 -8.33
CA THR A 75 -4.11 -4.56 -7.63
C THR A 75 -3.45 -4.14 -6.32
N LEU A 76 -2.62 -3.08 -6.34
CA LEU A 76 -1.98 -2.53 -5.15
C LEU A 76 -3.01 -1.97 -4.15
N GLN A 77 -4.02 -1.26 -4.64
CA GLN A 77 -5.10 -0.70 -3.83
C GLN A 77 -5.89 -1.81 -3.13
N LEU A 78 -6.25 -2.88 -3.85
CA LEU A 78 -6.97 -4.02 -3.29
C LEU A 78 -6.14 -4.73 -2.22
N ARG A 79 -4.85 -4.99 -2.51
CA ARG A 79 -3.91 -5.59 -1.55
C ARG A 79 -3.80 -4.76 -0.27
N PHE A 80 -3.63 -3.44 -0.42
CA PHE A 80 -3.59 -2.51 0.71
C PHE A 80 -4.87 -2.56 1.55
N ARG A 81 -6.06 -2.51 0.92
CA ARG A 81 -7.34 -2.58 1.62
C ARG A 81 -7.47 -3.89 2.42
N THR A 82 -7.10 -5.02 1.83
CA THR A 82 -7.14 -6.33 2.51
C THR A 82 -6.24 -6.35 3.74
N PHE A 83 -5.00 -5.87 3.60
CA PHE A 83 -4.08 -5.83 4.72
C PHE A 83 -4.46 -4.82 5.80
N ALA A 84 -4.96 -3.64 5.43
CA ALA A 84 -5.44 -2.66 6.39
C ALA A 84 -6.54 -3.26 7.29
N ASN A 85 -7.52 -3.94 6.69
CA ASN A 85 -8.56 -4.65 7.44
C ASN A 85 -8.00 -5.77 8.33
N LEU A 86 -6.96 -6.48 7.89
CA LEU A 86 -6.28 -7.50 8.69
C LEU A 86 -5.59 -6.88 9.91
N TRP A 87 -4.82 -5.81 9.71
CA TRP A 87 -4.11 -5.11 10.78
C TRP A 87 -5.06 -4.44 11.77
N ASP A 88 -6.14 -3.82 11.29
CA ASP A 88 -7.13 -3.17 12.16
C ASP A 88 -7.83 -4.20 13.08
N ARG A 89 -8.18 -5.38 12.53
CA ARG A 89 -8.69 -6.49 13.35
C ARG A 89 -7.65 -7.00 14.35
N GLY A 90 -6.38 -7.07 13.94
CA GLY A 90 -5.27 -7.44 14.81
C GLY A 90 -5.06 -6.45 15.96
N LEU A 91 -5.09 -5.15 15.67
CA LEU A 91 -4.96 -4.09 16.67
C LEU A 91 -6.09 -4.17 17.69
N ARG A 92 -7.33 -4.25 17.21
CA ARG A 92 -8.51 -4.39 18.07
C ARG A 92 -8.46 -5.63 18.95
N ALA A 93 -8.06 -6.79 18.41
CA ALA A 93 -7.91 -8.01 19.19
C ALA A 93 -6.88 -7.86 20.32
N ARG A 94 -5.76 -7.16 20.05
CA ARG A 94 -4.73 -6.88 21.07
C ARG A 94 -5.24 -5.93 22.15
N GLU A 95 -6.00 -4.89 21.79
CA GLU A 95 -6.63 -3.96 22.74
C GLU A 95 -7.65 -4.67 23.64
N GLU A 96 -8.42 -5.60 23.07
CA GLU A 96 -9.42 -6.41 23.77
C GLU A 96 -8.79 -7.61 24.52
N GLY A 97 -7.47 -7.82 24.44
CA GLY A 97 -6.77 -8.92 25.11
C GLY A 97 -7.09 -10.32 24.57
N ARG A 98 -7.64 -10.43 23.36
CA ARG A 98 -8.08 -11.69 22.75
C ARG A 98 -7.13 -12.18 21.64
N PRO A 99 -7.18 -13.47 21.27
CA PRO A 99 -6.43 -13.98 20.12
C PRO A 99 -6.83 -13.23 18.85
N GLY A 100 -5.86 -12.62 18.19
CA GLY A 100 -6.04 -11.92 16.94
C GLY A 100 -5.71 -12.81 15.74
N PRO A 101 -5.94 -12.33 14.50
CA PRO A 101 -5.57 -13.05 13.27
C PRO A 101 -4.07 -13.36 13.14
N PHE A 102 -3.22 -12.73 13.96
CA PHE A 102 -1.77 -12.97 14.02
C PHE A 102 -1.34 -13.82 15.23
N SER A 103 -2.27 -14.20 16.11
CA SER A 103 -1.98 -15.12 17.19
C SER A 103 -1.72 -16.49 16.57
N ARG A 104 -0.48 -16.98 16.63
CA ARG A 104 -0.21 -18.40 16.35
C ARG A 104 -1.02 -19.21 17.36
N THR A 105 -2.01 -19.92 16.86
CA THR A 105 -2.62 -21.03 17.59
C THR A 105 -1.51 -22.05 17.82
N SER A 106 -0.94 -22.07 19.02
CA SER A 106 -0.19 -23.21 19.55
C SER A 106 -1.15 -24.13 20.27
#